data_AF-A0A533YIE0-F1
#
_entry.id   AF-A0A533YIE0-F1
#
_cell.length_a   1.000
_cell.length_b   1.000
_cell.length_c   1.000
_cell.angle_alpha   90.00
_cell.angle_beta   90.00
_cell.angle_gamma   90.00
#
_symmetry.space_group_name_H-M   'P 1'
#
loop_
_entity.id
_entity.type
_entity.pdbx_description
1 polymer ?
#
loop_
_entity_poly.entity_id
_entity_poly.type
_entity_poly.pdbx_seq_one_letter_code
_entity_poly.pdbx_strand_id
1 'polypeptide(L)'
;MQLEQLLQTRIAILDGAMGTMIQAQRLDESGFRGRQFANHPSDLKGCNDLLCITRPELVEAIHRQYLEAGADIIETNTFNSTSISM
;
A
#
# COMPACT_ATOMS: atom_id res chain seq x y z
N MET A 1 13.01 -0.78 -23.81
CA MET A 1 12.94 -1.25 -22.40
C MET A 1 11.99 -2.42 -22.26
N GLN A 2 12.08 -3.21 -21.17
CA GLN A 2 11.19 -4.36 -20.91
C GLN A 2 9.69 -3.96 -20.84
N LEU A 3 9.36 -2.80 -20.27
CA LEU A 3 7.97 -2.33 -20.18
C LEU A 3 7.37 -1.98 -21.55
N GLU A 4 8.10 -1.24 -22.39
CA GLU A 4 7.64 -0.89 -23.75
C GLU A 4 7.36 -2.14 -24.59
N GLN A 5 8.21 -3.17 -24.46
CA GLN A 5 8.02 -4.45 -25.12
C GLN A 5 6.75 -5.16 -24.63
N LEU A 6 6.50 -5.18 -23.32
CA LEU A 6 5.27 -5.74 -22.76
C LEU A 6 4.03 -5.06 -23.36
N LEU A 7 4.01 -3.72 -23.36
CA LEU A 7 2.88 -2.92 -23.86
C LEU A 7 2.64 -3.07 -25.37
N GLN A 8 3.66 -3.44 -26.16
CA GLN A 8 3.50 -3.75 -27.59
C GLN A 8 2.89 -5.13 -27.85
N THR A 9 3.05 -6.07 -26.92
CA THR A 9 2.60 -7.46 -27.09
C THR A 9 1.20 -7.72 -26.55
N ARG A 10 0.78 -7.01 -25.51
CA ARG A 10 -0.55 -7.13 -24.90
C ARG A 10 -0.87 -5.94 -23.99
N ILE A 11 -2.13 -5.86 -23.56
CA ILE A 11 -2.56 -4.96 -22.49
C ILE A 11 -1.88 -5.40 -21.19
N ALA A 12 -1.24 -4.45 -20.50
CA ALA A 12 -0.73 -4.62 -19.15
C ALA A 12 -1.79 -4.21 -18.13
N ILE A 13 -1.87 -4.93 -17.01
CA ILE A 13 -2.85 -4.71 -15.95
C ILE A 13 -2.18 -4.03 -14.76
N LEU A 14 -2.72 -2.88 -14.35
CA LEU A 14 -2.37 -2.22 -13.10
C LEU A 14 -3.15 -2.86 -11.94
N ASP A 15 -2.60 -2.83 -10.74
CA ASP A 15 -3.26 -3.33 -9.55
C ASP A 15 -4.50 -2.51 -9.14
N GLY A 16 -5.14 -2.96 -8.06
CA GLY A 16 -6.37 -2.36 -7.56
C GLY A 16 -6.14 -1.45 -6.34
N ALA A 17 -7.25 -1.04 -5.73
CA ALA A 17 -7.24 -0.12 -4.60
C ALA A 17 -6.61 -0.70 -3.32
N MET A 18 -5.39 -0.28 -3.01
CA MET A 18 -4.71 -0.53 -1.73
C MET A 18 -5.56 -0.14 -0.51
N GLY A 19 -6.19 1.05 -0.55
CA GLY A 19 -7.01 1.55 0.56
C GLY A 19 -8.19 0.65 0.89
N THR A 20 -8.86 0.07 -0.11
CA THR A 20 -9.98 -0.86 0.10
C THR A 20 -9.51 -2.15 0.78
N MET A 21 -8.36 -2.68 0.36
CA MET A 21 -7.77 -3.87 0.94
C MET A 21 -7.34 -3.66 2.40
N ILE A 22 -6.79 -2.48 2.73
CA ILE A 22 -6.46 -2.10 4.11
C ILE A 22 -7.72 -1.94 4.96
N GLN A 23 -8.76 -1.27 4.45
CA GLN A 23 -10.03 -1.09 5.17
C GLN A 23 -10.69 -2.42 5.55
N ALA A 24 -10.57 -3.45 4.72
CA ALA A 24 -11.07 -4.79 5.00
C ALA A 24 -10.42 -5.43 6.25
N GLN A 25 -9.20 -5.01 6.62
CA GLN A 25 -8.50 -5.48 7.82
C GLN A 25 -9.03 -4.85 9.12
N ARG A 26 -9.88 -3.81 9.02
CA ARG A 26 -10.51 -3.13 10.18
C ARG A 26 -9.53 -2.71 11.26
N LEU A 27 -8.37 -2.18 10.85
CA LEU A 27 -7.34 -1.74 11.78
C LEU A 27 -7.84 -0.58 12.65
N ASP A 28 -7.50 -0.64 13.94
CA ASP A 28 -7.67 0.44 14.89
C ASP A 28 -6.41 1.31 14.98
N GLU A 29 -6.45 2.32 15.84
CA GLU A 29 -5.34 3.25 16.05
C GLU A 29 -4.02 2.53 16.42
N SER A 30 -4.10 1.55 17.31
CA SER A 30 -2.94 0.75 17.72
C SER A 30 -2.35 -0.02 16.54
N GLY A 31 -3.22 -0.48 15.64
CA GLY A 31 -2.85 -1.18 14.44
C GLY A 31 -2.10 -0.33 13.41
N PHE A 32 -2.40 0.97 13.33
CA PHE A 32 -1.68 1.89 12.45
C PHE A 32 -0.35 2.34 13.05
N ARG A 33 -0.33 2.70 14.33
CA ARG A 33 0.87 3.22 15.01
C ARG A 33 1.99 2.18 15.15
N GLY A 34 1.62 0.92 15.34
CA GLY A 34 2.56 -0.13 15.74
C GLY A 34 3.34 0.25 17.01
N ARG A 35 4.49 -0.39 17.22
CA ARG A 35 5.33 -0.08 18.39
C ARG A 35 6.15 1.20 18.22
N GLN A 36 6.55 1.51 16.99
CA GLN A 36 7.46 2.62 16.70
C GLN A 36 6.82 4.00 16.92
N PHE A 37 5.50 4.12 16.74
CA PHE A 37 4.76 5.38 16.87
C PHE A 37 3.72 5.37 18.00
N ALA A 38 3.92 4.48 19.00
CA ALA A 38 3.01 4.33 20.13
C ALA A 38 2.76 5.64 20.89
N ASN A 39 3.78 6.51 20.99
CA ASN A 39 3.70 7.80 21.69
C ASN A 39 3.58 9.01 20.75
N HIS A 40 3.24 8.81 19.47
CA HIS A 40 3.09 9.93 18.53
C HIS A 40 1.94 10.85 18.97
N PRO A 41 2.10 12.19 18.94
CA PRO A 41 1.16 13.12 19.59
C PRO A 41 -0.21 13.22 18.91
N SER A 42 -0.32 12.82 17.64
CA SER A 42 -1.55 12.87 16.84
C SER A 42 -1.97 11.47 16.40
N ASP A 43 -3.27 11.28 16.16
CA ASP A 43 -3.83 10.05 15.58
C ASP A 43 -3.26 9.76 14.19
N LEU A 44 -2.94 8.49 13.96
CA LEU A 44 -2.32 7.97 12.75
C LEU A 44 -3.23 7.00 11.99
N LYS A 45 -4.40 6.63 12.55
CA LYS A 45 -5.40 5.83 11.82
C LYS A 45 -5.82 6.55 10.54
N GLY A 46 -5.77 5.79 9.44
CA GLY A 46 -6.07 6.30 8.10
C GLY A 46 -4.85 6.75 7.32
N CYS A 47 -3.68 6.94 7.96
CA CYS A 47 -2.41 7.10 7.26
C CYS A 47 -1.93 5.74 6.74
N ASN A 48 -2.46 5.32 5.59
CA ASN A 48 -2.15 4.01 4.99
C ASN A 48 -0.67 3.89 4.62
N ASP A 49 -0.06 4.97 4.16
CA ASP A 49 1.37 5.07 3.83
C ASP A 49 2.27 4.61 5.00
N LEU A 50 1.88 4.91 6.24
CA LEU A 50 2.63 4.52 7.45
C LEU A 50 2.74 3.00 7.61
N LEU A 51 1.78 2.24 7.08
CA LEU A 51 1.78 0.78 7.19
C LEU A 51 2.97 0.13 6.48
N CYS A 52 3.63 0.82 5.53
CA CYS A 52 4.91 0.38 4.97
C CYS A 52 6.01 0.22 6.04
N ILE A 53 5.91 0.95 7.17
CA ILE A 53 6.87 0.92 8.27
C ILE A 53 6.32 0.08 9.43
N THR A 54 5.05 0.29 9.79
CA THR A 54 4.49 -0.31 11.00
C THR A 54 3.96 -1.73 10.79
N ARG A 55 3.61 -2.08 9.55
CA ARG A 55 3.09 -3.40 9.12
C ARG A 55 3.52 -3.76 7.69
N PRO A 56 4.83 -3.83 7.39
CA PRO A 56 5.32 -4.12 6.04
C PRO A 56 4.79 -5.43 5.47
N GLU A 57 4.62 -6.45 6.32
CA GLU A 57 4.04 -7.74 5.95
C GLU A 57 2.60 -7.65 5.44
N LEU A 58 1.80 -6.71 5.95
CA LEU A 58 0.44 -6.50 5.48
C LEU A 58 0.43 -5.88 4.08
N VAL A 59 1.28 -4.88 3.85
CA VAL A 59 1.41 -4.21 2.54
C VAL A 59 1.93 -5.20 1.50
N GLU A 60 2.94 -6.01 1.84
CA GLU A 60 3.46 -7.06 0.97
C GLU A 60 2.37 -8.07 0.61
N ALA A 61 1.58 -8.53 1.58
CA ALA A 61 0.51 -9.49 1.35
C ALA A 61 -0.58 -8.94 0.41
N ILE A 62 -0.87 -7.63 0.45
CA ILE A 62 -1.84 -7.00 -0.47
C ILE A 62 -1.27 -6.94 -1.89
N HIS A 63 -0.03 -6.49 -2.07
CA HIS A 63 0.60 -6.51 -3.39
C HIS A 63 0.69 -7.92 -3.98
N ARG A 64 1.02 -8.91 -3.14
CA ARG A 64 1.06 -10.32 -3.55
C ARG A 64 -0.29 -10.79 -4.07
N GLN A 65 -1.39 -10.44 -3.41
CA GLN A 65 -2.74 -10.78 -3.87
C GLN A 65 -3.05 -10.19 -5.26
N TYR A 66 -2.62 -8.95 -5.53
CA TYR A 66 -2.81 -8.36 -6.86
C TYR A 66 -1.94 -9.02 -7.94
N LEU A 67 -0.69 -9.35 -7.61
CA LEU A 67 0.19 -10.10 -8.52
C LEU A 67 -0.36 -11.50 -8.82
N GLU A 68 -0.85 -12.21 -7.81
CA GLU A 68 -1.50 -13.51 -7.95
C GLU A 68 -2.81 -13.44 -8.76
N ALA A 69 -3.51 -12.32 -8.70
CA ALA A 69 -4.69 -12.05 -9.53
C ALA A 69 -4.34 -11.66 -10.98
N GLY A 70 -3.06 -11.50 -11.33
CA GLY A 70 -2.58 -11.22 -12.68
C GLY A 70 -2.25 -9.76 -12.97
N ALA A 71 -2.06 -8.92 -11.94
CA ALA A 71 -1.49 -7.59 -12.15
C ALA A 71 -0.05 -7.68 -12.66
N ASP A 72 0.29 -6.86 -13.64
CA ASP A 72 1.64 -6.72 -14.20
C ASP A 72 2.42 -5.58 -13.55
N ILE A 73 1.68 -4.58 -13.07
CA ILE A 73 2.20 -3.35 -12.48
C ILE A 73 1.51 -3.19 -11.14
N ILE A 74 2.28 -2.84 -10.11
CA ILE A 74 1.78 -2.49 -8.80
C ILE A 74 2.15 -1.04 -8.48
N GLU A 75 1.25 -0.33 -7.82
CA GLU A 75 1.56 0.99 -7.27
C GLU A 75 2.32 0.85 -5.94
N THR A 76 3.13 1.83 -5.59
CA THR A 76 3.67 1.91 -4.22
C THR A 76 2.58 2.42 -3.27
N ASN A 77 2.56 1.93 -2.02
CA ASN A 77 1.66 2.46 -0.98
C ASN A 77 2.16 3.82 -0.44
N THR A 78 2.12 4.84 -1.30
CA THR A 78 2.76 6.14 -1.08
C THR A 78 1.91 7.34 -1.53
N PHE A 79 0.58 7.18 -1.60
CA PHE A 79 -0.31 8.22 -2.11
C PHE A 79 -0.20 9.55 -1.35
N ASN A 80 0.01 9.52 -0.03
CA ASN A 80 0.17 10.70 0.82
C ASN A 80 1.63 10.94 1.26
N SER A 81 2.60 10.22 0.70
CA SER A 81 4.00 10.28 1.12
C SER A 81 4.73 11.52 0.57
N THR A 82 4.19 12.70 0.88
CA THR A 82 4.75 14.01 0.54
C THR A 82 4.82 14.89 1.78
N SER A 83 5.72 15.88 1.79
CA SER A 83 5.87 16.81 2.92
C SER A 83 4.68 17.74 3.14
N ILE A 84 3.72 17.81 2.21
CA ILE A 84 2.52 18.65 2.32
C ILE A 84 1.41 17.87 3.03
N SER A 85 1.33 16.56 2.80
CA SER A 85 0.28 15.70 3.38
C SER A 85 0.65 15.16 4.77
N MET A 86 1.94 15.04 5.09
CA MET A 86 2.48 14.47 6.33
C MET A 86 2.80 15.52 7.40
#